data_AF-A0A3C1X3U8-F1
#
_entry.id   AF-A0A3C1X3U8-F1
#
_cell.length_a   1.000
_cell.length_b   1.000
_cell.length_c   1.000
_cell.angle_alpha   90.00
_cell.angle_beta   90.00
_cell.angle_gamma   90.00
#
_symmetry.space_group_name_H-M   'P 1'
#
loop_
_entity.id
_entity.type
_entity.pdbx_description
1 polymer ?
#
loop_
_entity_poly.entity_id
_entity_poly.type
_entity_poly.pdbx_seq_one_letter_code
_entity_poly.pdbx_strand_id
1 'polypeptide(L)'
;FVQRFEAESEQLWQQLQRSAEGVGPGAVVSSCEGAPLTAEQVRTRSNSFALRTAQAWLAATRGAGYRSEHRAARAVRESLFFLVWSCPQAVLESQLQELTVDWSDEERRWRERGI
;
A
#
# COMPACT_ATOMS: atom_id res chain seq x y z
N PHE A 1 4.66 16.26 3.87
CA PHE A 1 4.03 15.27 2.96
C PHE A 1 5.06 14.67 2.01
N VAL A 2 5.71 15.45 1.15
CA VAL A 2 6.74 14.99 0.20
C VAL A 2 7.88 14.23 0.88
N GLN A 3 8.49 14.79 1.93
CA GLN A 3 9.57 14.13 2.69
C GLN A 3 9.18 12.76 3.27
N ARG A 4 7.92 12.61 3.71
CA ARG A 4 7.41 11.32 4.23
C ARG A 4 7.28 10.29 3.10
N PHE A 5 6.84 10.73 1.92
CA PHE A 5 6.74 9.90 0.73
C PHE A 5 8.12 9.48 0.21
N GLU A 6 9.10 10.38 0.20
CA GLU A 6 10.48 10.08 -0.19
C GLU A 6 11.09 9.04 0.75
N ALA A 7 10.95 9.21 2.06
CA ALA A 7 11.43 8.24 3.05
C ALA A 7 10.74 6.87 2.90
N GLU A 8 9.43 6.85 2.66
CA GLU A 8 8.68 5.61 2.44
C GLU A 8 9.11 4.92 1.14
N SER A 9 9.32 5.67 0.05
CA SER A 9 9.82 5.16 -1.23
C SER A 9 11.20 4.53 -1.08
N GLU A 10 12.13 5.25 -0.45
CA GLU A 10 13.51 4.80 -0.21
C GLU A 10 13.50 3.51 0.62
N GLN A 11 12.71 3.48 1.69
CA GLN A 11 12.56 2.31 2.55
C GLN A 11 12.00 1.10 1.80
N LEU A 12 10.97 1.28 0.96
CA LEU A 12 10.40 0.22 0.14
C LEU A 12 11.40 -0.29 -0.90
N TRP A 13 12.19 0.61 -1.47
CA TRP A 13 13.19 0.25 -2.45
C TRP A 13 14.30 -0.61 -1.85
N GLN A 14 14.80 -0.21 -0.68
CA GLN A 14 15.77 -1.00 0.10
C GLN A 14 15.19 -2.35 0.56
N GLN A 15 13.88 -2.43 0.80
CA GLN A 15 13.21 -3.69 1.12
C GLN A 15 13.12 -4.62 -0.10
N LEU A 16 12.73 -4.08 -1.26
CA LEU A 16 12.67 -4.82 -2.52
C LEU A 16 14.04 -5.36 -2.93
N GLN A 17 15.09 -4.54 -2.83
CA GLN A 17 16.47 -4.95 -3.12
C GLN A 17 16.90 -6.11 -2.22
N ARG A 18 16.71 -5.99 -0.90
CA ARG A 18 17.04 -7.07 0.06
C ARG A 18 16.24 -8.35 -0.20
N SER A 19 14.96 -8.23 -0.55
CA SER A 19 14.14 -9.39 -0.90
C SER A 19 14.60 -10.04 -2.22
N ALA A 20 15.03 -9.27 -3.21
CA ALA A 20 15.59 -9.82 -4.46
C ALA A 20 16.94 -10.52 -4.24
N GLU A 21 17.79 -9.97 -3.37
CA GLU A 21 19.10 -10.54 -3.00
C GLU A 21 18.95 -11.84 -2.18
N GLY A 22 17.85 -12.00 -1.44
CA GLY A 22 17.58 -13.17 -0.60
C GLY A 22 16.93 -14.38 -1.29
N VAL A 23 16.52 -14.28 -2.57
CA VAL A 23 15.83 -15.39 -3.29
C VAL A 23 16.86 -16.36 -3.89
N GLY A 24 17.61 -17.03 -3.02
CA GLY A 24 18.21 -18.33 -3.33
C GLY A 24 17.18 -19.44 -3.06
N PRO A 25 17.20 -20.57 -3.80
CA PRO A 25 16.26 -21.68 -3.57
C PRO A 25 16.48 -22.28 -2.16
N GLY A 26 15.67 -21.84 -1.18
CA GLY A 26 15.68 -22.35 0.20
C GLY A 26 15.93 -21.31 1.31
N ALA A 27 15.97 -20.00 1.02
CA ALA A 27 16.21 -18.99 2.05
C ALA A 27 15.02 -18.83 3.02
N VAL A 28 15.16 -19.42 4.22
CA VAL A 28 14.31 -19.13 5.37
C VAL A 28 14.74 -17.80 5.98
N VAL A 29 13.75 -16.95 6.12
CA VAL A 29 13.84 -15.57 6.52
C VAL A 29 13.92 -15.49 8.06
N SER A 30 15.12 -15.25 8.61
CA SER A 30 15.36 -15.20 10.06
C SER A 30 14.96 -13.85 10.66
N SER A 31 14.14 -13.86 11.71
CA SER A 31 13.61 -12.67 12.38
C SER A 31 14.32 -12.35 13.69
N CYS A 32 15.27 -11.42 13.63
CA CYS A 32 15.68 -10.52 14.71
C CYS A 32 16.07 -9.20 14.03
N GLU A 33 15.39 -8.07 14.30
CA GLU A 33 15.64 -6.74 13.67
C GLU A 33 16.12 -6.76 12.21
N GLY A 34 15.18 -6.95 11.27
CA GLY A 34 15.53 -7.13 9.85
C GLY A 34 15.29 -8.55 9.36
N ALA A 35 14.19 -9.16 9.80
CA ALA A 35 13.61 -10.29 9.08
C ALA A 35 13.42 -9.91 7.61
N PRO A 36 13.91 -10.71 6.64
CA PRO A 36 13.54 -10.50 5.26
C PRO A 36 12.00 -10.48 5.13
N LEU A 37 11.46 -9.71 4.20
CA LEU A 37 10.01 -9.67 4.04
C LEU A 37 9.56 -10.86 3.21
N THR A 38 8.43 -11.47 3.57
CA THR A 38 7.80 -12.45 2.69
C THR A 38 7.36 -11.78 1.39
N ALA A 39 7.23 -12.55 0.31
CA ALA A 39 6.74 -12.02 -0.96
C ALA A 39 5.38 -11.32 -0.82
N GLU A 40 4.52 -11.81 0.07
CA GLU A 40 3.21 -11.19 0.37
C GLU A 40 3.37 -9.84 1.05
N GLN A 41 4.23 -9.73 2.06
CA GLN A 41 4.48 -8.47 2.77
C GLN A 41 5.05 -7.40 1.84
N VAL A 42 5.97 -7.79 0.96
CA VAL A 42 6.51 -6.88 -0.06
C VAL A 42 5.40 -6.41 -0.99
N ARG A 43 4.57 -7.33 -1.52
CA ARG A 43 3.45 -6.98 -2.40
C ARG A 43 2.44 -6.06 -1.72
N THR A 44 2.03 -6.36 -0.49
CA THR A 44 1.10 -5.52 0.28
C THR A 44 1.62 -4.10 0.37
N ARG A 45 2.89 -3.92 0.75
CA ARG A 45 3.47 -2.58 0.91
C ARG A 45 3.62 -1.85 -0.43
N SER A 46 4.09 -2.53 -1.47
CA SER A 46 4.23 -1.95 -2.81
C SER A 46 2.88 -1.51 -3.40
N ASN A 47 1.85 -2.33 -3.25
CA ASN A 47 0.51 -2.02 -3.74
C ASN A 47 -0.08 -0.80 -3.01
N SER A 48 0.08 -0.72 -1.69
CA SER A 48 -0.41 0.40 -0.86
C SER A 48 0.28 1.69 -1.27
N PHE A 49 1.60 1.62 -1.44
CA PHE A 49 2.40 2.76 -1.85
C PHE A 49 2.03 3.26 -3.26
N ALA A 50 1.85 2.36 -4.23
CA ALA A 50 1.44 2.71 -5.59
C ALA A 50 0.06 3.39 -5.59
N LEU A 51 -0.91 2.83 -4.86
CA LEU A 51 -2.25 3.41 -4.74
C LEU A 51 -2.22 4.81 -4.11
N ARG A 52 -1.57 4.94 -2.95
CA ARG A 52 -1.47 6.21 -2.21
C ARG A 52 -0.71 7.28 -2.99
N THR A 53 0.34 6.91 -3.71
CA THR A 53 1.11 7.84 -4.57
C THR A 53 0.25 8.34 -5.74
N ALA A 54 -0.48 7.45 -6.40
CA ALA A 54 -1.36 7.82 -7.51
C ALA A 54 -2.51 8.73 -7.03
N GLN A 55 -3.13 8.42 -5.89
CA GLN A 55 -4.15 9.25 -5.26
C GLN A 55 -3.61 10.62 -4.85
N ALA A 56 -2.39 10.67 -4.30
CA ALA A 56 -1.72 11.92 -3.95
C ALA A 56 -1.47 12.80 -5.19
N TRP A 57 -1.02 12.21 -6.29
CA TRP A 57 -0.85 12.93 -7.55
C TRP A 57 -2.16 13.47 -8.10
N LEU A 58 -3.23 12.67 -8.05
CA LEU A 58 -4.57 13.12 -8.43
C LEU A 58 -5.05 14.27 -7.54
N ALA A 59 -4.85 14.19 -6.22
CA ALA A 59 -5.22 15.25 -5.29
C ALA A 59 -4.45 16.55 -5.56
N ALA A 60 -3.15 16.47 -5.84
CA ALA A 60 -2.30 17.62 -6.17
C ALA A 60 -2.74 18.32 -7.46
N THR A 61 -3.25 17.55 -8.43
CA THR A 61 -3.66 18.06 -9.76
C THR A 61 -5.15 18.42 -9.85
N ARG A 62 -5.92 18.12 -8.79
CA ARG A 62 -7.35 18.47 -8.65
C ARG A 62 -8.15 17.99 -9.86
N GLY A 63 -9.18 18.74 -10.27
CA GLY A 63 -10.05 18.40 -11.39
C GLY A 63 -9.31 18.23 -12.73
N ALA A 64 -8.18 18.93 -12.94
CA ALA A 64 -7.36 18.73 -14.15
C ALA A 64 -6.77 17.31 -14.20
N GLY A 65 -6.42 16.77 -13.03
CA GLY A 65 -5.90 15.42 -12.86
C GLY A 65 -6.86 14.31 -13.25
N TYR A 66 -8.17 14.57 -13.21
CA TYR A 66 -9.24 13.60 -13.49
C TYR A 66 -9.57 13.46 -14.99
N ARG A 67 -8.99 14.30 -15.85
CA ARG A 67 -9.17 14.22 -17.31
C ARG A 67 -8.53 12.93 -17.85
N SER A 68 -9.14 12.34 -18.87
CA SER A 68 -8.66 11.11 -19.52
C SER A 68 -7.23 11.22 -20.06
N GLU A 69 -6.84 12.40 -20.51
CA GLU A 69 -5.52 12.73 -21.05
C GLU A 69 -4.45 12.87 -19.96
N HIS A 70 -4.86 13.12 -18.70
CA HIS A 70 -3.94 13.40 -17.61
C HIS A 70 -3.40 12.12 -16.98
N ARG A 71 -2.08 12.06 -16.79
CA ARG A 71 -1.38 10.86 -16.30
C ARG A 71 -1.80 10.45 -14.88
N ALA A 72 -2.22 11.38 -14.03
CA ALA A 72 -2.73 11.08 -12.69
C ALA A 72 -3.97 10.16 -12.70
N ALA A 73 -4.99 10.46 -13.52
CA ALA A 73 -6.16 9.59 -13.68
C ALA A 73 -5.79 8.21 -14.25
N ARG A 74 -4.78 8.15 -15.12
CA ARG A 74 -4.26 6.86 -15.61
C ARG A 74 -3.56 6.08 -14.50
N ALA A 75 -2.67 6.73 -13.74
CA ALA A 75 -1.92 6.11 -12.65
C ALA A 75 -2.84 5.53 -11.57
N VAL A 76 -3.95 6.20 -11.23
CA VAL A 76 -4.93 5.68 -10.27
C VAL A 76 -5.64 4.43 -10.81
N ARG A 77 -5.97 4.37 -12.09
CA ARG A 77 -6.58 3.17 -12.69
C ARG A 77 -5.59 2.00 -12.77
N GLU A 78 -4.34 2.30 -13.14
CA GLU A 78 -3.27 1.32 -13.22
C GLU A 78 -2.89 0.78 -11.84
N SER A 79 -2.92 1.59 -10.77
CA SER A 79 -2.62 1.09 -9.41
C SER A 79 -3.69 0.13 -8.88
N LEU A 80 -4.95 0.29 -9.27
CA LEU A 80 -6.03 -0.63 -8.91
C LEU A 80 -5.88 -2.02 -9.55
N PHE A 81 -5.09 -2.15 -10.63
CA PHE A 81 -4.80 -3.46 -11.24
C PHE A 81 -4.17 -4.42 -10.23
N PHE A 82 -3.40 -3.91 -9.26
CA PHE A 82 -2.75 -4.74 -8.25
C PHE A 82 -3.70 -5.36 -7.21
N LEU A 83 -4.96 -4.91 -7.15
CA LEU A 83 -5.99 -5.54 -6.33
C LEU A 83 -6.51 -6.85 -6.96
N VAL A 84 -6.42 -6.97 -8.30
CA VAL A 84 -7.05 -8.07 -9.05
C VAL A 84 -6.04 -9.01 -9.70
N TRP A 85 -4.79 -8.57 -9.88
CA TRP A 85 -3.77 -9.39 -10.53
C TRP A 85 -2.95 -10.20 -9.53
N SER A 86 -3.06 -11.53 -9.62
CA SER A 86 -2.20 -12.48 -8.89
C SER A 86 -2.04 -12.17 -7.39
N CYS A 87 -3.11 -11.65 -6.76
CA CYS A 87 -3.11 -11.15 -5.40
C CYS A 87 -3.59 -12.26 -4.45
N PRO A 88 -2.73 -12.81 -3.56
CA PRO A 88 -3.18 -13.71 -2.51
C PRO A 88 -4.25 -13.04 -1.65
N GLN A 89 -5.21 -13.82 -1.13
CA GLN A 89 -6.33 -13.31 -0.34
C GLN A 89 -5.87 -12.39 0.81
N ALA A 90 -4.79 -12.77 1.50
CA ALA A 90 -4.22 -11.98 2.59
C ALA A 90 -3.70 -10.59 2.14
N VAL A 91 -3.17 -10.48 0.91
CA VAL A 91 -2.71 -9.19 0.36
C VAL A 91 -3.90 -8.29 0.02
N LEU A 92 -4.96 -8.86 -0.56
CA LEU A 92 -6.20 -8.13 -0.86
C LEU A 92 -6.88 -7.64 0.43
N GLU A 93 -7.03 -8.52 1.42
CA GLU A 93 -7.64 -8.17 2.71
C GLU A 93 -6.87 -7.05 3.40
N SER A 94 -5.54 -7.10 3.41
CA SER A 94 -4.71 -6.03 3.97
C SER A 94 -4.92 -4.69 3.24
N GLN A 95 -5.07 -4.69 1.92
CA GLN A 95 -5.35 -3.46 1.15
C GLN A 95 -6.74 -2.89 1.45
N LEU A 96 -7.75 -3.76 1.58
CA LEU A 96 -9.11 -3.32 1.89
C LEU A 96 -9.20 -2.76 3.31
N GLN A 97 -8.48 -3.36 4.27
CA GLN A 97 -8.39 -2.87 5.64
C GLN A 97 -7.87 -1.42 5.71
N GLU A 98 -6.93 -1.04 4.84
CA GLU A 98 -6.43 0.34 4.78
C GLU A 98 -7.50 1.37 4.37
N LEU A 99 -8.56 0.93 3.69
CA LEU A 99 -9.63 1.79 3.18
C LEU A 99 -10.88 1.77 4.05
N THR A 100 -11.01 0.81 4.96
CA THR A 100 -12.15 0.69 5.87
C THR A 100 -11.91 1.50 7.14
N VAL A 101 -12.87 2.35 7.49
CA VAL A 101 -13.03 2.83 8.86
C VAL A 101 -13.77 1.76 9.64
N ASP A 102 -13.26 1.37 10.81
CA ASP A 102 -14.02 0.50 11.70
C ASP A 102 -15.16 1.28 12.36
N TRP A 103 -16.26 1.40 11.60
CA TRP A 103 -17.49 2.02 12.07
C TRP A 103 -18.04 1.31 13.31
N SER A 104 -17.80 0.00 13.46
CA SER A 104 -18.32 -0.75 14.61
C SER A 104 -17.64 -0.34 15.91
N ASP A 105 -16.34 -0.06 15.87
CA ASP A 105 -15.59 0.48 17.00
C ASP A 105 -16.00 1.93 17.32
N GLU A 106 -16.30 2.72 16.29
CA GLU A 106 -16.81 4.08 16.46
C GLU A 106 -18.21 4.05 17.11
N GLU A 107 -19.12 3.22 16.61
CA GLU A 107 -20.48 3.05 17.15
C GLU A 107 -20.45 2.53 18.60
N ARG A 108 -19.54 1.61 18.92
CA ARG A 108 -19.28 1.17 20.30
C ARG A 108 -18.83 2.33 21.18
N ARG A 109 -17.91 3.18 20.71
CA ARG A 109 -17.48 4.41 21.41
C ARG A 109 -18.60 5.44 21.55
N TRP A 110 -19.55 5.52 20.61
CA TRP A 110 -20.74 6.36 20.74
C TRP A 110 -21.64 5.86 21.87
N ARG A 111 -21.94 4.55 21.90
CA ARG A 111 -22.75 3.91 22.95
C ARG A 111 -22.12 4.01 24.34
N GLU A 112 -20.80 3.85 24.46
CA GLU A 112 -20.08 3.98 25.73
C GLU A 112 -20.06 5.42 26.26
N ARG A 113 -20.17 6.43 25.39
CA ARG A 113 -20.20 7.85 25.77
C ARG A 113 -21.60 8.36 26.16
N GLY A 114 -22.64 7.54 26.02
CA GLY A 114 -24.00 7.87 26.46
C GLY A 114 -24.63 9.07 25.75
N ILE A 115 -24.26 9.31 24.49
CA ILE A 115 -24.86 10.32 23.61
C ILE A 115 -25.82 9.62 22.65
#